data_AF-A0A2V5ZQD8-F1
#
_entry.id   AF-A0A2V5ZQD8-F1
#
_cell.length_a   1.000
_cell.length_b   1.000
_cell.length_c   1.000
_cell.angle_alpha   90.00
_cell.angle_beta   90.00
_cell.angle_gamma   90.00
#
_symmetry.space_group_name_H-M   'P 1'
#
loop_
_entity.id
_entity.type
_entity.pdbx_description
1 polymer ?
#
loop_
_entity_poly.entity_id
_entity_poly.type
_entity_poly.pdbx_seq_one_letter_code
_entity_poly.pdbx_strand_id
1 'polypeptide(L)'
;MDFKITEFLEVLESKAIPEHQKIGIKILGPFLSIEDEDTFFWMRAFPDLKSREKMRDEFYEGELWKEELEHKLMPILEQYDVVVVDAKEGLGDWR
;
A
#
# COMPACT_ATOMS: atom_id res chain seq x y z
N MET A 1 -0.93 10.60 -17.87
CA MET A 1 -0.58 10.31 -16.47
C MET A 1 -0.44 11.63 -15.76
N ASP A 2 -1.40 11.91 -14.88
CA ASP A 2 -1.46 13.13 -14.09
C ASP A 2 -0.19 13.28 -13.22
N PHE A 3 0.19 14.52 -12.93
CA PHE A 3 1.30 14.82 -12.03
C PHE A 3 1.06 14.25 -10.63
N LYS A 4 -0.19 14.27 -10.16
CA LYS A 4 -0.58 13.78 -8.83
C LYS A 4 -0.39 12.28 -8.65
N ILE A 5 -0.81 11.47 -9.62
CA ILE A 5 -0.61 10.02 -9.55
C ILE A 5 0.88 9.68 -9.62
N THR A 6 1.65 10.41 -10.43
CA THR A 6 3.11 10.22 -10.52
C THR A 6 3.78 10.48 -9.17
N GLU A 7 3.47 11.60 -8.51
CA GLU A 7 3.99 11.93 -7.18
C GLU A 7 3.59 10.88 -6.12
N PHE A 8 2.33 10.41 -6.17
CA PHE A 8 1.86 9.36 -5.27
C PHE A 8 2.70 8.08 -5.42
N LEU A 9 2.91 7.62 -6.66
CA LEU A 9 3.65 6.39 -6.94
C LEU A 9 5.11 6.52 -6.53
N GLU A 10 5.75 7.66 -6.77
CA GLU A 10 7.12 7.90 -6.32
C GLU A 10 7.26 7.77 -4.80
N VAL A 11 6.35 8.35 -4.02
CA VAL A 11 6.36 8.25 -2.55
C VAL A 11 6.00 6.82 -2.09
N LEU A 12 5.04 6.18 -2.77
CA LEU A 12 4.65 4.80 -2.50
C LEU A 12 5.85 3.85 -2.66
N GLU A 13 6.53 3.91 -3.81
CA GLU A 13 7.64 3.03 -4.16
C GLU A 13 8.91 3.32 -3.36
N SER A 14 9.25 4.60 -3.14
CA SER A 14 10.50 4.96 -2.47
C SER A 14 10.44 4.91 -0.95
N LYS A 15 9.24 4.97 -0.34
CA LYS A 15 9.08 5.08 1.12
C LYS A 15 8.10 4.07 1.70
N ALA A 16 6.84 4.09 1.26
CA ALA A 16 5.79 3.32 1.91
C ALA A 16 5.96 1.81 1.70
N ILE A 17 6.30 1.37 0.48
CA ILE A 17 6.56 -0.04 0.17
C ILE A 17 7.76 -0.59 0.96
N PRO A 18 8.94 0.06 0.98
CA PRO A 18 10.06 -0.38 1.81
C PRO A 18 9.71 -0.51 3.29
N GLU A 19 8.93 0.42 3.84
CA GLU A 19 8.55 0.38 5.26
C GLU A 19 7.59 -0.78 5.55
N HIS A 20 6.60 -1.03 4.69
CA HIS A 20 5.78 -2.23 4.78
C HIS A 20 6.61 -3.51 4.74
N GLN A 21 7.59 -3.59 3.84
CA GLN A 21 8.47 -4.75 3.70
C GLN A 21 9.36 -4.97 4.95
N LYS A 22 9.83 -3.90 5.59
CA LYS A 22 10.58 -4.00 6.87
C LYS A 22 9.76 -4.62 8.00
N ILE A 23 8.46 -4.29 8.07
CA ILE A 23 7.50 -4.88 9.02
C ILE A 23 7.21 -6.36 8.67
N GLY A 24 7.60 -6.81 7.47
CA GLY A 24 7.34 -8.14 6.95
C GLY A 24 6.04 -8.26 6.17
N ILE A 25 5.38 -7.14 5.87
CA ILE A 25 4.22 -7.11 4.98
C ILE A 25 4.72 -7.27 3.55
N LYS A 26 4.26 -8.30 2.86
CA LYS A 26 4.60 -8.46 1.45
C LYS A 26 3.74 -7.50 0.62
N ILE A 27 4.29 -7.01 -0.49
CA ILE A 27 3.62 -6.08 -1.41
C ILE A 27 3.59 -6.66 -2.82
N LEU A 28 2.48 -6.47 -3.52
CA LEU A 28 2.36 -6.71 -4.96
C LEU A 28 1.79 -5.47 -5.66
N GLY A 29 2.43 -5.07 -6.76
CA GLY A 29 2.12 -3.82 -7.47
C GLY A 29 3.17 -2.72 -7.20
N PRO A 30 2.85 -1.45 -7.51
CA PRO A 30 1.55 -0.97 -7.99
C PRO A 30 1.24 -1.42 -9.43
N PHE A 31 -0.05 -1.47 -9.76
CA PHE A 31 -0.59 -1.75 -11.09
C PHE A 31 -1.41 -0.53 -11.53
N LEU A 32 -1.01 0.11 -12.62
CA LEU A 32 -1.80 1.20 -13.21
C LEU A 32 -3.00 0.62 -13.96
N SER A 33 -4.16 1.26 -13.83
CA SER A 33 -5.29 0.98 -14.70
C SER A 33 -4.95 1.38 -16.14
N ILE A 34 -5.38 0.55 -17.10
CA ILE A 34 -5.24 0.84 -18.53
C ILE A 34 -6.46 1.60 -19.08
N GLU A 35 -7.54 1.67 -18.30
CA GLU A 35 -8.81 2.29 -18.68
C GLU A 35 -9.03 3.65 -17.98
N ASP A 36 -8.27 3.93 -16.92
CA ASP A 36 -8.34 5.15 -16.12
C ASP A 36 -6.94 5.55 -15.69
N GLU A 37 -6.47 6.73 -16.14
CA GLU A 37 -5.09 7.16 -15.91
C GLU A 37 -4.79 7.62 -14.49
N ASP A 38 -5.82 7.83 -13.67
CA ASP A 38 -5.71 8.30 -12.27
C ASP A 38 -5.96 7.19 -11.24
N THR A 39 -6.18 5.95 -11.71
CA THR A 39 -6.44 4.79 -10.86
C THR A 39 -5.27 3.80 -10.88
N PHE A 40 -4.85 3.37 -9.69
CA PHE A 40 -3.87 2.28 -9.53
C PHE A 40 -4.30 1.31 -8.42
N PHE A 41 -3.77 0.09 -8.50
CA PHE A 41 -4.05 -1.00 -7.57
C PHE A 41 -2.76 -1.54 -6.97
N TRP A 42 -2.83 -1.98 -5.73
CA TRP A 42 -1.73 -2.71 -5.08
C TRP A 42 -2.30 -3.62 -4.01
N MET A 43 -1.55 -4.63 -3.62
CA MET A 43 -1.98 -5.62 -2.65
C MET A 43 -0.95 -5.75 -1.54
N ARG A 44 -1.45 -6.03 -0.33
CA ARG A 44 -0.66 -6.38 0.84
C ARG A 44 -1.05 -7.78 1.30
N ALA A 45 -0.08 -8.63 1.54
CA ALA A 45 -0.31 -9.98 2.07
C ALA A 45 0.17 -10.05 3.51
N PHE A 46 -0.62 -10.76 4.30
CA PHE A 46 -0.42 -10.96 5.73
C PHE A 46 -0.56 -12.46 6.02
N PRO A 47 0.13 -13.00 7.05
CA PRO A 47 0.01 -14.40 7.40
C PRO A 47 -1.41 -14.83 7.80
N ASP A 48 -2.12 -13.93 8.49
CA ASP A 48 -3.48 -14.14 9.01
C ASP A 48 -4.10 -12.79 9.43
N LEU A 49 -5.40 -12.79 9.77
CA LEU A 49 -6.13 -11.57 10.16
C LEU A 49 -5.62 -10.91 11.45
N LYS A 50 -5.10 -11.69 12.41
CA LYS A 50 -4.57 -11.18 13.67
C LYS A 50 -3.21 -10.52 13.46
N SER A 51 -2.36 -11.14 12.64
CA SER A 51 -1.08 -10.57 12.22
C SER A 51 -1.29 -9.30 11.40
N ARG A 52 -2.31 -9.29 10.52
CA ARG A 52 -2.70 -8.09 9.75
C ARG A 52 -2.99 -6.89 10.64
N GLU A 53 -3.75 -7.05 11.72
CA GLU A 53 -4.05 -5.95 12.64
C GLU A 53 -2.77 -5.34 13.21
N LYS A 54 -1.91 -6.18 13.82
CA LYS A 54 -0.66 -5.73 14.43
C LYS A 54 0.30 -5.06 13.46
N MET A 55 0.52 -5.67 12.29
CA MET A 55 1.44 -5.13 11.29
C MET A 55 0.93 -3.83 10.68
N ARG A 56 -0.39 -3.70 10.56
CA ARG A 56 -1.04 -2.48 10.10
C ARG A 56 -0.88 -1.36 11.13
N ASP A 57 -1.07 -1.67 12.40
CA ASP A 57 -0.89 -0.70 13.49
C ASP A 57 0.58 -0.27 13.57
N GLU A 58 1.53 -1.20 13.44
CA GLU A 58 2.97 -0.87 13.39
C GLU A 58 3.31 0.12 12.27
N PHE A 59 2.67 0.00 11.11
CA PHE A 59 2.86 0.94 10.01
C PHE A 59 2.18 2.30 10.26
N TYR A 60 0.86 2.32 10.51
CA TYR A 60 0.11 3.58 10.62
C TYR A 60 0.39 4.35 11.91
N GLU A 61 0.80 3.66 12.98
CA GLU A 61 1.20 4.32 14.21
C GLU A 61 2.67 4.73 14.23
N GLY A 62 3.46 4.29 13.25
CA GLY A 62 4.88 4.59 13.10
C GLY A 62 5.16 6.04 12.69
N GLU A 63 6.38 6.50 13.00
CA GLU A 63 6.84 7.88 12.75
C GLU A 63 6.76 8.24 11.26
N LEU A 64 7.19 7.35 10.35
CA LEU A 64 7.15 7.62 8.91
C LEU A 64 5.74 7.95 8.43
N TRP A 65 4.71 7.24 8.92
CA TRP A 65 3.33 7.53 8.52
C TRP A 65 2.86 8.87 9.09
N LYS A 66 2.93 9.02 10.42
CA LYS A 66 2.38 10.18 11.15
C LYS A 66 3.07 11.49 10.81
N GLU A 67 4.39 11.45 10.64
CA GLU A 67 5.17 12.65 10.41
C GLU A 67 5.34 12.97 8.92
N GLU A 68 5.27 11.96 8.04
CA GLU A 68 5.53 12.14 6.61
C GLU A 68 4.39 11.71 5.68
N LEU A 69 4.05 10.41 5.65
CA LEU A 69 3.26 9.89 4.55
C LEU A 69 1.81 10.36 4.58
N GLU A 70 1.20 10.47 5.76
CA GLU A 70 -0.20 10.86 5.87
C GLU A 70 -0.46 12.23 5.24
N HIS A 71 0.36 13.22 5.57
CA HIS A 71 0.18 14.59 5.09
C HIS A 71 0.51 14.74 3.60
N LYS A 72 1.30 13.85 3.02
CA LYS A 72 1.65 13.85 1.58
C LYS A 72 0.65 13.09 0.74
N LEU A 73 0.33 11.87 1.15
CA LEU A 73 -0.47 10.94 0.34
C LEU A 73 -1.96 11.20 0.46
N MET A 74 -2.47 11.51 1.65
CA MET A 74 -3.92 11.65 1.86
C MET A 74 -4.55 12.80 1.06
N PRO A 75 -3.92 13.99 0.90
CA PRO A 75 -4.49 15.06 0.09
C PRO A 75 -4.53 14.79 -1.43
N ILE A 76 -3.75 13.80 -1.91
CA ILE A 76 -3.73 13.42 -3.32
C ILE A 76 -4.93 12.53 -3.67
N LEU A 77 -5.41 11.73 -2.72
CA LEU A 77 -6.49 10.76 -2.93
C LEU A 77 -7.85 11.44 -2.95
N GLU A 78 -8.57 11.32 -4.07
CA GLU A 78 -9.99 11.69 -4.14
C GLU A 78 -10.88 10.58 -3.55
N GLN A 79 -10.54 9.32 -3.84
CA GLN A 79 -11.22 8.14 -3.33
C GLN A 79 -10.23 6.98 -3.18
N TYR A 80 -10.47 6.10 -2.20
CA TYR A 80 -9.81 4.81 -2.11
C TYR A 80 -10.75 3.76 -1.52
N ASP A 81 -10.58 2.51 -1.95
CA ASP A 81 -11.33 1.36 -1.44
C ASP A 81 -10.36 0.27 -0.99
N VAL A 82 -10.71 -0.42 0.11
CA VAL A 82 -9.91 -1.52 0.65
C VAL A 82 -10.81 -2.74 0.85
N VAL A 83 -10.48 -3.82 0.15
CA VAL A 83 -11.16 -5.11 0.29
C VAL A 83 -10.20 -6.14 0.86
N VAL A 84 -10.65 -6.88 1.87
CA VAL A 84 -9.91 -8.02 2.43
C VAL A 84 -10.44 -9.30 1.79
N VAL A 85 -9.55 -10.11 1.23
CA VAL A 85 -9.88 -11.35 0.53
C VAL A 85 -9.04 -12.50 1.08
N ASP A 86 -9.61 -13.71 1.06
CA ASP A 86 -8.84 -14.92 1.33
C ASP A 86 -8.02 -15.29 0.09
N ALA A 87 -6.71 -15.44 0.29
CA ALA A 87 -5.81 -15.86 -0.79
C ALA A 87 -5.73 -17.39 -0.85
N LYS A 88 -6.10 -17.96 -1.99
CA LYS A 88 -6.02 -19.42 -2.22
C LYS A 88 -4.59 -19.82 -2.62
N GLU A 89 -4.13 -20.98 -2.16
CA GLU A 89 -3.01 -21.74 -2.73
C GLU A 89 -1.74 -20.92 -3.01
N GLY A 90 -1.05 -20.44 -1.98
CA GLY A 90 0.23 -19.72 -2.11
C GLY A 90 0.14 -18.36 -2.79
N LEU A 91 -1.06 -17.92 -3.19
CA LEU A 91 -1.30 -16.53 -3.59
C LEU A 91 -1.00 -15.63 -2.38
N GLY A 92 -0.12 -14.64 -2.57
CA GLY A 92 0.40 -13.84 -1.45
C GLY A 92 1.75 -14.31 -0.91
N ASP A 93 2.28 -15.46 -1.36
CA ASP A 93 3.62 -15.90 -0.97
C ASP A 93 4.75 -15.11 -1.61
N TRP A 94 4.43 -14.18 -2.55
CA TRP A 94 5.33 -13.36 -3.38
C TRP A 94 6.80 -13.60 -3.04
N ARG A 95 7.37 -14.56 -3.77
CA ARG A 95 8.77 -14.98 -3.67
C ARG A 95 9.71 -13.83 -4.01
#